data_AF-A0A433PAQ1-F1
#
_entry.id   AF-A0A433PAQ1-F1
#
_cell.length_a   1.000
_cell.length_b   1.000
_cell.length_c   1.000
_cell.angle_alpha   90.00
_cell.angle_beta   90.00
_cell.angle_gamma   90.00
#
_symmetry.space_group_name_H-M   'P 1'
#
loop_
_entity.id
_entity.type
_entity.pdbx_description
1 polymer ?
#
loop_
_entity_poly.entity_id
_entity_poly.type
_entity_poly.pdbx_seq_one_letter_code
_entity_poly.pdbx_strand_id
1 'polypeptide(L)'
;MYEHVRTTIMDWVRLLEMQPNLLTLEMSECWYHVNVWRTIDIAFLDIPFTYVVGGEKAGLVCSKRKNQYRTLANVEPIQRKAVGKKGDGYVRTIGSTSTDWVASEAGPKWEGVHGTKLMKECGLSLPRTL
;
A
#
# COMPACT_ATOMS: atom_id res chain seq x y z
N MET A 1 -25.11 -9.54 -3.91
CA MET A 1 -24.66 -8.17 -3.58
C MET A 1 -23.20 -8.09 -3.09
N TYR A 2 -22.51 -9.18 -2.76
CA TYR A 2 -21.09 -9.14 -2.35
C TYR A 2 -20.24 -10.23 -3.02
N GLU A 3 -20.50 -10.50 -4.29
CA GLU A 3 -19.87 -11.62 -5.00
C GLU A 3 -18.35 -11.45 -5.10
N HIS A 4 -17.87 -10.23 -5.32
CA HIS A 4 -16.44 -9.92 -5.32
C HIS A 4 -15.79 -10.18 -3.95
N VAL A 5 -16.44 -9.83 -2.83
CA VAL A 5 -15.96 -10.15 -1.46
C VAL A 5 -15.95 -11.66 -1.19
N ARG A 6 -16.90 -12.39 -1.77
CA ARG A 6 -16.91 -13.85 -1.63
C ARG A 6 -15.75 -14.48 -2.39
N THR A 7 -15.51 -14.04 -3.63
CA THR A 7 -14.40 -14.52 -4.46
C THR A 7 -13.06 -14.27 -3.78
N THR A 8 -12.89 -13.09 -3.18
CA THR A 8 -11.65 -12.72 -2.49
C THR A 8 -11.34 -13.62 -1.29
N ILE A 9 -12.35 -13.92 -0.47
CA ILE A 9 -12.19 -14.86 0.65
C ILE A 9 -11.86 -16.27 0.13
N MET A 10 -12.52 -16.71 -0.94
CA MET A 10 -12.28 -18.03 -1.54
C MET A 10 -10.86 -18.15 -2.11
N ASP A 11 -10.30 -17.08 -2.69
CA ASP A 11 -8.92 -17.07 -3.17
C ASP A 11 -7.92 -17.27 -2.02
N TRP A 12 -8.15 -16.64 -0.85
CA TRP A 12 -7.32 -16.87 0.33
C TRP A 12 -7.45 -18.28 0.90
N VAL A 13 -8.68 -18.81 0.97
CA VAL A 13 -8.92 -20.20 1.40
C VAL A 13 -8.18 -21.17 0.48
N ARG A 14 -8.24 -20.96 -0.84
CA ARG A 14 -7.51 -21.77 -1.80
C ARG A 14 -6.00 -21.73 -1.56
N LEU A 15 -5.42 -20.55 -1.31
CA LEU A 15 -3.98 -20.41 -1.01
C LEU A 15 -3.58 -21.15 0.27
N LEU A 16 -4.45 -21.15 1.29
CA LEU A 16 -4.26 -21.87 2.55
C LEU A 16 -4.36 -23.39 2.40
N GLU A 17 -5.28 -23.86 1.55
CA GLU A 17 -5.54 -25.29 1.32
C GLU A 17 -4.53 -25.96 0.37
N MET A 18 -3.77 -25.18 -0.40
CA MET A 18 -2.72 -25.72 -1.27
C MET A 18 -1.65 -26.50 -0.47
N GLN A 19 -1.13 -27.56 -1.07
CA GLN A 19 -0.03 -28.36 -0.52
C GLN A 19 1.18 -28.32 -1.46
N PRO A 20 2.34 -27.78 -1.03
CA PRO A 20 2.55 -27.10 0.26
C PRO A 20 1.79 -25.78 0.34
N ASN A 21 1.49 -25.34 1.57
CA ASN A 21 0.82 -24.06 1.80
C ASN A 21 1.78 -22.93 1.40
N LEU A 22 1.46 -22.25 0.31
CA LEU A 22 2.31 -21.20 -0.26
C LEU A 22 2.50 -20.01 0.67
N LEU A 23 1.56 -19.77 1.60
CA LEU A 23 1.66 -18.70 2.61
C LEU A 23 2.68 -19.03 3.70
N THR A 24 3.13 -20.28 3.80
CA THR A 24 4.19 -20.68 4.74
C THR A 24 5.58 -20.66 4.12
N LEU A 25 5.66 -20.43 2.81
CA LEU A 25 6.93 -20.37 2.07
C LEU A 25 7.47 -18.94 2.01
N GLU A 26 8.79 -18.81 1.90
CA GLU A 26 9.44 -17.52 1.66
C GLU A 26 9.30 -17.11 0.19
N MET A 27 8.15 -16.53 -0.14
CA MET A 27 7.81 -16.04 -1.49
C MET A 27 8.29 -14.59 -1.69
N SER A 28 8.46 -14.19 -2.96
CA SER A 28 8.82 -12.81 -3.29
C SER A 28 7.71 -11.80 -2.97
N GLU A 29 8.08 -10.54 -2.78
CA GLU A 29 7.13 -9.45 -2.51
C GLU A 29 6.07 -9.32 -3.62
N CYS A 30 6.51 -9.44 -4.87
CA CYS A 30 5.61 -9.41 -6.03
C CYS A 30 4.56 -10.53 -5.97
N TRP A 31 4.92 -11.71 -5.47
CA TRP A 31 3.97 -12.81 -5.31
C TRP A 31 2.89 -12.46 -4.29
N TYR A 32 3.25 -11.91 -3.13
CA TYR A 32 2.28 -11.45 -2.12
C TYR A 32 1.40 -10.31 -2.66
N HIS A 33 1.97 -9.38 -3.42
CA HIS A 33 1.22 -8.30 -4.06
C HIS A 33 0.12 -8.84 -5.00
N VAL A 34 0.46 -9.82 -5.85
CA VAL A 34 -0.46 -10.37 -6.85
C VAL A 34 -1.49 -11.33 -6.25
N ASN A 35 -1.12 -12.10 -5.22
CA ASN A 35 -1.95 -13.21 -4.72
C ASN A 35 -2.68 -12.89 -3.40
N VAL A 36 -2.12 -12.02 -2.57
CA VAL A 36 -2.71 -11.67 -1.27
C VAL A 36 -3.27 -10.26 -1.26
N TRP A 37 -2.50 -9.27 -1.73
CA TRP A 37 -2.91 -7.86 -1.68
C TRP A 37 -3.90 -7.46 -2.78
N ARG A 38 -3.79 -8.06 -3.98
CA ARG A 38 -4.77 -7.89 -5.09
C ARG A 38 -6.21 -8.12 -4.65
N THR A 39 -6.40 -9.02 -3.69
CA THR A 39 -7.68 -9.33 -3.08
C THR A 39 -8.34 -8.11 -2.44
N ILE A 40 -7.53 -7.22 -1.84
CA ILE A 40 -8.02 -5.95 -1.27
C ILE A 40 -8.44 -5.00 -2.40
N ASP A 41 -7.70 -4.93 -3.51
CA ASP A 41 -8.13 -4.15 -4.68
C ASP A 41 -9.51 -4.60 -5.18
N ILE A 42 -9.73 -5.91 -5.27
CA ILE A 42 -11.01 -6.50 -5.71
C ILE A 42 -12.15 -6.15 -4.75
N ALA A 43 -11.87 -6.04 -3.45
CA ALA A 43 -12.88 -5.72 -2.43
C ALA A 43 -13.48 -4.31 -2.60
N PHE A 44 -12.80 -3.39 -3.29
CA PHE A 44 -13.28 -2.03 -3.53
C PHE A 44 -13.72 -1.78 -4.99
N LEU A 45 -13.73 -2.81 -5.84
CA LEU A 45 -14.06 -2.67 -7.27
C LEU A 45 -15.50 -2.22 -7.53
N ASP A 46 -16.41 -2.46 -6.60
CA ASP A 46 -17.82 -2.06 -6.71
C ASP A 46 -18.05 -0.59 -6.36
N ILE A 47 -17.06 0.08 -5.74
CA ILE A 47 -17.13 1.49 -5.40
C ILE A 47 -16.50 2.32 -6.53
N PRO A 48 -17.28 3.13 -7.26
CA PRO A 48 -16.75 3.93 -8.35
C PRO A 48 -15.57 4.80 -7.94
N PHE A 49 -14.57 4.87 -8.80
CA PHE A 49 -13.39 5.71 -8.65
C PHE A 49 -12.55 5.45 -7.39
N THR A 50 -12.76 4.32 -6.70
CA THR A 50 -12.07 4.01 -5.45
C THR A 50 -11.05 2.92 -5.67
N TYR A 51 -9.82 3.18 -5.19
CA TYR A 51 -8.66 2.32 -5.43
C TYR A 51 -7.83 2.18 -4.15
N VAL A 52 -7.17 1.04 -4.00
CA VAL A 52 -6.17 0.86 -2.95
C VAL A 52 -4.83 1.31 -3.53
N VAL A 53 -4.23 2.32 -2.90
CA VAL A 53 -2.98 2.92 -3.32
C VAL A 53 -1.89 2.45 -2.36
N GLY A 54 -1.09 1.50 -2.83
CA GLY A 54 0.08 1.01 -2.09
C GLY A 54 1.25 1.98 -2.15
N GLY A 55 1.97 2.10 -1.03
CA GLY A 55 3.32 2.63 -1.07
C GLY A 55 3.52 4.16 -1.13
N GLU A 56 2.51 4.93 -0.76
CA GLU A 56 2.67 6.37 -0.57
C GLU A 56 3.26 6.71 0.81
N LYS A 57 4.07 7.78 0.89
CA LYS A 57 4.71 8.22 2.15
C LYS A 57 3.76 8.87 3.16
N ALA A 58 2.62 9.35 2.71
CA ALA A 58 1.62 9.98 3.55
C ALA A 58 0.33 10.13 2.76
N GLY A 59 -0.81 9.99 3.43
CA GLY A 59 -2.10 10.35 2.86
C GLY A 59 -2.19 11.84 2.47
N LEU A 60 -3.17 12.18 1.64
CA LEU A 60 -3.36 13.48 1.01
C LEU A 60 -3.41 14.62 2.03
N VAL A 61 -4.21 14.47 3.09
CA VAL A 61 -4.39 15.50 4.13
C VAL A 61 -3.09 15.71 4.92
N CYS A 62 -2.43 14.61 5.30
CA CYS A 62 -1.16 14.65 6.01
C CYS A 62 -0.06 15.29 5.15
N SER A 63 0.01 14.94 3.87
CA SER A 63 0.97 15.50 2.92
C SER A 63 0.73 17.00 2.70
N LYS A 64 -0.54 17.41 2.52
CA LYS A 64 -0.94 18.82 2.37
C LYS A 64 -0.54 19.63 3.60
N ARG A 65 -0.92 19.17 4.80
CA ARG A 65 -0.59 19.84 6.08
C ARG A 65 0.91 20.02 6.26
N LYS A 66 1.71 18.98 5.98
CA LYS A 66 3.18 19.02 6.14
C LYS A 66 3.87 19.95 5.12
N ASN A 67 3.26 20.17 3.95
CA ASN A 67 3.82 21.02 2.91
C ASN A 67 3.23 22.44 2.88
N GLN A 68 2.16 22.73 3.63
CA GLN A 68 1.38 23.97 3.54
C GLN A 68 2.17 25.26 3.84
N TYR A 69 3.22 25.17 4.67
CA TYR A 69 4.02 26.32 5.09
C TYR A 69 5.51 26.14 4.82
N ARG A 70 5.85 25.37 3.77
CA ARG A 70 7.24 25.08 3.45
C ARG A 70 7.83 26.21 2.60
N THR A 71 8.55 27.12 3.24
CA THR A 71 9.29 28.23 2.61
C THR A 71 10.79 28.11 2.90
N LEU A 72 11.65 28.50 1.95
CA LEU A 72 13.08 28.67 2.21
C LEU A 72 13.27 30.09 2.74
N ALA A 73 13.72 30.24 3.99
CA ALA A 73 14.07 31.54 4.59
C ALA A 73 13.07 32.68 4.34
N ASN A 74 11.77 32.39 4.28
CA ASN A 74 10.68 33.35 3.99
C ASN A 74 10.75 34.06 2.62
N VAL A 75 11.59 33.61 1.68
CA VAL A 75 11.74 34.28 0.38
C VAL A 75 10.80 33.69 -0.66
N GLU A 76 10.74 32.35 -0.80
CA GLU A 76 9.88 31.70 -1.79
C GLU A 76 9.28 30.34 -1.33
N PRO A 77 8.10 29.96 -1.85
CA PRO A 77 7.53 28.62 -1.67
C PRO A 77 8.46 27.53 -2.23
N ILE A 78 8.79 26.54 -1.40
CA ILE A 78 9.62 25.40 -1.82
C ILE A 78 8.78 24.32 -2.52
N GLN A 79 9.41 23.60 -3.45
CA GLN A 79 8.83 22.41 -4.07
C GLN A 79 8.35 21.37 -3.02
N ARG A 80 7.15 20.82 -3.24
CA ARG A 80 6.55 19.79 -2.40
C ARG A 80 7.53 18.62 -2.20
N LYS A 81 7.71 18.18 -0.95
CA LYS A 81 8.50 16.99 -0.63
C LYS A 81 7.57 15.86 -0.23
N ALA A 82 7.92 14.66 -0.63
CA ALA A 82 7.31 13.45 -0.10
C ALA A 82 7.82 13.27 1.35
N VAL A 83 6.99 13.64 2.33
CA VAL A 83 7.35 13.67 3.77
C VAL A 83 6.65 12.56 4.52
N GLY A 84 7.42 11.65 5.12
CA GLY A 84 6.92 10.54 5.93
C GLY A 84 7.64 9.23 5.64
N LYS A 85 7.37 8.22 6.46
CA LYS A 85 7.68 6.82 6.13
C LYS A 85 6.60 6.32 5.16
N LYS A 86 6.96 5.46 4.22
CA LYS A 86 6.01 4.79 3.32
C LYS A 86 4.94 4.10 4.18
N GLY A 87 3.69 4.48 4.00
CA GLY A 87 2.54 3.75 4.55
C GLY A 87 2.26 2.53 3.68
N ASP A 88 1.58 1.54 4.25
CA ASP A 88 1.37 0.26 3.57
C ASP A 88 0.31 0.38 2.49
N GLY A 89 -0.75 1.15 2.73
CA GLY A 89 -1.68 1.53 1.67
C GLY A 89 -2.74 2.54 2.11
N TYR A 90 -3.43 3.14 1.14
CA TYR A 90 -4.56 4.04 1.35
C TYR A 90 -5.72 3.65 0.44
N VAL A 91 -6.94 3.61 0.96
CA VAL A 91 -8.14 3.51 0.12
C VAL A 91 -8.53 4.91 -0.29
N ARG A 92 -8.45 5.22 -1.58
CA ARG A 92 -8.59 6.56 -2.13
C ARG A 92 -9.64 6.60 -3.23
N THR A 93 -10.54 7.55 -3.14
CA THR A 93 -11.34 7.94 -4.31
C THR A 93 -10.56 8.94 -5.15
N ILE A 94 -10.50 8.70 -6.46
CA ILE A 94 -9.82 9.54 -7.45
C ILE A 94 -10.88 10.15 -8.37
N GLY A 95 -11.19 11.43 -8.16
CA GLY A 95 -12.17 12.16 -8.97
C GLY A 95 -11.81 13.63 -9.06
N SER A 96 -12.82 14.51 -9.10
CA SER A 96 -12.62 15.96 -9.06
C SER A 96 -11.87 16.41 -7.80
N THR A 97 -12.10 15.72 -6.68
CA THR A 97 -11.31 15.85 -5.45
C THR A 97 -10.89 14.48 -4.98
N SER A 98 -9.58 14.25 -4.90
CA SER A 98 -9.05 13.01 -4.33
C SER A 98 -9.21 13.01 -2.81
N THR A 99 -9.75 11.93 -2.27
CA THR A 99 -10.02 11.78 -0.82
C THR A 99 -9.55 10.42 -0.33
N ASP A 100 -8.79 10.39 0.76
CA ASP A 100 -8.41 9.16 1.46
C ASP A 100 -9.50 8.82 2.48
N TRP A 101 -10.01 7.59 2.43
CA TRP A 101 -11.04 7.09 3.35
C TRP A 101 -10.43 6.26 4.47
N VAL A 102 -9.45 5.43 4.13
CA VAL A 102 -8.82 4.49 5.04
C VAL A 102 -7.32 4.50 4.77
N ALA A 103 -6.54 4.36 5.85
CA ALA A 103 -5.12 4.09 5.77
C ALA A 103 -4.86 2.70 6.37
N SER A 104 -4.01 1.93 5.71
CA SER A 104 -3.48 0.65 6.20
C SER A 104 -2.08 0.88 6.74
N GLU A 105 -1.84 0.42 7.96
CA GLU A 105 -0.53 0.41 8.60
C GLU A 105 -0.28 -0.95 9.25
N ALA A 106 0.85 -1.57 8.94
CA ALA A 106 1.36 -2.75 9.60
C ALA A 106 1.70 -2.39 11.05
N GLY A 107 1.12 -3.17 11.96
CA GLY A 107 1.07 -2.88 13.39
C GLY A 107 2.43 -2.66 14.08
N PRO A 108 2.43 -2.37 15.38
CA PRO A 108 3.62 -1.94 16.10
C PRO A 108 4.69 -3.02 16.32
N LYS A 109 4.35 -4.32 16.15
CA LYS A 109 5.16 -5.44 16.71
C LYS A 109 5.83 -6.37 15.69
N TRP A 110 5.71 -6.15 14.39
CA TRP A 110 6.44 -6.94 13.40
C TRP A 110 7.44 -6.07 12.65
N GLU A 111 8.71 -6.23 13.00
CA GLU A 111 9.83 -5.49 12.41
C GLU A 111 10.58 -6.33 11.36
N GLY A 112 10.27 -7.64 11.24
CA GLY A 112 11.03 -8.57 10.39
C GLY A 112 12.52 -8.62 10.75
N VAL A 113 13.31 -9.38 9.99
CA VAL A 113 14.77 -9.50 10.22
C VAL A 113 15.52 -8.18 9.95
N HIS A 114 14.93 -7.26 9.18
CA HIS A 114 15.58 -6.02 8.74
C HIS A 114 14.92 -4.72 9.21
N GLY A 115 13.96 -4.78 10.14
CA GLY A 115 13.33 -3.57 10.69
C GLY A 115 12.41 -2.80 9.74
N THR A 116 12.22 -3.29 8.50
CA THR A 116 11.35 -2.65 7.52
C THR A 116 9.96 -3.27 7.61
N LYS A 117 8.98 -2.45 8.04
CA LYS A 117 7.56 -2.81 8.01
C LYS A 117 7.02 -3.04 6.60
N LEU A 118 7.72 -2.49 5.60
CA LEU A 118 7.53 -2.81 4.21
C LEU A 118 8.12 -4.17 3.89
N MET A 119 7.49 -4.84 2.94
CA MET A 119 8.06 -5.94 2.18
C MET A 119 9.50 -5.58 1.73
N LYS A 120 10.42 -6.53 1.91
CA LYS A 120 11.89 -6.37 1.91
C LYS A 120 12.46 -5.89 0.56
N GLU A 121 11.74 -6.11 -0.54
CA GLU A 121 12.21 -5.83 -1.91
C GLU A 121 11.92 -4.38 -2.33
N CYS A 122 10.90 -3.73 -1.75
CA CYS A 122 10.53 -2.34 -2.06
C CYS A 122 11.64 -1.30 -1.74
N GLY A 123 12.62 -1.67 -0.91
CA GLY A 123 13.77 -0.85 -0.55
C GLY A 123 15.06 -1.20 -1.28
N LEU A 124 15.07 -2.29 -2.07
CA LEU A 124 16.25 -2.77 -2.77
C LEU A 124 16.14 -2.42 -4.25
N SER A 125 17.05 -1.57 -4.73
CA SER A 125 17.30 -1.44 -6.16
C SER A 125 17.66 -2.82 -6.69
N LEU A 126 16.83 -3.39 -7.58
CA LEU A 126 17.17 -4.62 -8.28
C LEU A 126 18.56 -4.43 -8.94
N PRO A 127 19.45 -5.45 -8.90
CA PRO A 127 20.66 -5.40 -9.68
C PRO A 127 20.30 -5.18 -11.15
N ARG A 128 21.01 -4.29 -11.84
CA ARG A 128 20.86 -4.10 -13.28
C ARG A 128 21.07 -5.45 -13.95
N THR A 129 20.01 -6.05 -14.47
CA THR A 129 20.11 -7.15 -15.41
C THR A 129 20.73 -6.62 -16.70
N LEU A 130 21.83 -7.24 -17.10
CA LEU A 130 22.53 -7.02 -18.37
C LEU A 130 21.63 -7.41 -19.55
#